data_AF-A0A3A4NYZ5-F1
#
_entry.id   AF-A0A3A4NYZ5-F1
#
_cell.length_a   1.000
_cell.length_b   1.000
_cell.length_c   1.000
_cell.angle_alpha   90.00
_cell.angle_beta   90.00
_cell.angle_gamma   90.00
#
_symmetry.space_group_name_H-M   'P 1'
#
loop_
_entity.id
_entity.type
_entity.pdbx_description
1 polymer ?
#
loop_
_entity_poly.entity_id
_entity_poly.type
_entity_poly.pdbx_seq_one_letter_code
_entity_poly.pdbx_strand_id
1 'polypeptide(L)'
;MANRELQNELELLFGEESVKLAIVQEILARRYVRENPIKVRRTLEQFQKLKNIEQQKKFVADFDKDMTRAFICSLLCGTASQAVLDLATQAIGDKRSGRAVLGGRILQK
;
A
#
# COMPACT_ATOMS: atom_id res chain seq x y z
N MET A 1 -1.11 -20.49 -6.73
CA MET A 1 -1.20 -20.18 -8.18
C MET A 1 -1.60 -18.73 -8.44
N ALA A 2 -2.52 -18.13 -7.65
CA ALA A 2 -2.93 -16.71 -7.78
C ALA A 2 -1.80 -15.65 -7.71
N ASN A 3 -0.62 -16.00 -7.17
CA ASN A 3 0.46 -15.02 -6.98
C ASN A 3 1.25 -14.71 -8.27
N ARG A 4 1.23 -15.61 -9.27
CA ARG A 4 2.09 -15.47 -10.47
C ARG A 4 1.47 -14.56 -11.53
N GLU A 5 0.14 -14.59 -11.69
CA GLU A 5 -0.58 -13.69 -12.59
C GLU A 5 -0.52 -12.24 -12.09
N LEU A 6 -0.76 -12.03 -10.79
CA LEU A 6 -0.62 -10.72 -10.16
C LEU A 6 0.82 -10.20 -10.22
N GLN A 7 1.81 -11.08 -10.04
CA GLN A 7 3.21 -10.69 -10.21
C GLN A 7 3.49 -10.25 -11.65
N ASN A 8 3.06 -11.02 -12.65
CA ASN A 8 3.25 -10.63 -14.06
C ASN A 8 2.59 -9.28 -14.39
N GLU A 9 1.39 -9.01 -13.86
CA GLU A 9 0.73 -7.71 -14.02
C GLU A 9 1.53 -6.57 -13.38
N LEU A 10 2.07 -6.77 -12.18
CA LEU A 10 2.92 -5.77 -11.53
C LEU A 10 4.24 -5.58 -12.28
N GLU A 11 4.81 -6.62 -12.88
CA GLU A 11 6.00 -6.51 -13.72
C GLU A 11 5.71 -5.71 -15.00
N LEU A 12 4.50 -5.80 -15.55
CA LEU A 12 4.06 -4.94 -16.67
C LEU A 12 3.87 -3.47 -16.29
N LEU A 13 3.57 -3.19 -15.02
CA LEU A 13 3.30 -1.84 -14.51
C LEU A 13 4.57 -1.13 -14.01
N PHE A 14 5.44 -1.85 -13.31
CA PHE A 14 6.60 -1.30 -12.61
C PHE A 14 7.95 -1.75 -13.19
N GLY A 15 7.95 -2.75 -14.07
CA GLY A 15 9.15 -3.42 -14.57
C GLY A 15 9.57 -4.60 -13.67
N GLU A 16 10.08 -5.65 -14.30
CA GLU A 16 10.48 -6.90 -13.64
C GLU A 16 11.50 -6.69 -12.52
N GLU A 17 12.52 -5.87 -12.77
CA GLU A 17 13.59 -5.58 -11.80
C GLU A 17 13.04 -4.87 -10.56
N SER A 18 12.15 -3.88 -10.75
CA SER A 18 11.52 -3.13 -9.66
C SER A 18 10.68 -4.03 -8.75
N VAL A 19 9.92 -4.96 -9.34
CA VAL A 19 9.08 -5.91 -8.60
C VAL A 19 9.94 -6.87 -7.79
N LYS A 20 10.96 -7.46 -8.41
CA LYS A 20 11.91 -8.34 -7.71
C LYS A 20 12.62 -7.62 -6.57
N LEU A 21 13.09 -6.40 -6.82
CA LEU A 21 13.76 -5.58 -5.80
C LEU A 21 12.81 -5.24 -4.64
N ALA A 22 11.56 -4.91 -4.92
CA ALA A 22 10.56 -4.63 -3.90
C ALA A 22 10.32 -5.84 -2.98
N ILE A 23 10.18 -7.04 -3.55
CA ILE A 23 9.99 -8.29 -2.79
C ILE A 23 11.17 -8.54 -1.85
N VAL A 24 12.41 -8.37 -2.33
CA VAL A 24 13.62 -8.55 -1.50
C VAL A 24 13.69 -7.49 -0.38
N GLN A 25 13.11 -6.31 -0.60
CA GLN A 25 13.12 -5.19 0.33
C GLN A 25 11.83 -5.07 1.17
N GLU A 26 11.15 -6.20 1.44
CA GLU A 26 9.88 -6.24 2.15
C GLU A 26 9.92 -5.52 3.52
N ILE A 27 11.05 -5.57 4.23
CA ILE A 27 11.23 -4.88 5.52
C ILE A 27 11.05 -3.35 5.37
N LEU A 28 11.59 -2.77 4.29
CA LEU A 28 11.47 -1.34 4.01
C LEU A 28 10.03 -0.99 3.61
N ALA A 29 9.39 -1.85 2.82
CA ALA A 29 7.98 -1.71 2.48
C ALA A 29 7.10 -1.69 3.74
N ARG A 30 7.27 -2.66 4.65
CA ARG A 30 6.51 -2.72 5.92
C ARG A 30 6.72 -1.48 6.78
N ARG A 31 7.95 -0.96 6.85
CA ARG A 31 8.25 0.27 7.58
C ARG A 31 7.49 1.46 6.99
N TYR A 32 7.56 1.64 5.67
CA TYR A 32 6.85 2.73 5.01
C TYR A 32 5.33 2.62 5.14
N VAL A 33 4.76 1.40 5.06
CA VAL A 33 3.32 1.16 5.31
C VAL A 33 2.94 1.59 6.73
N ARG A 34 3.75 1.26 7.73
CA ARG A 34 3.50 1.64 9.13
C ARG A 34 3.57 3.14 9.34
N GLU A 35 4.50 3.82 8.67
CA GLU A 35 4.68 5.27 8.76
C GLU A 35 3.62 6.04 7.95
N ASN A 36 3.14 5.48 6.83
CA ASN A 36 2.24 6.15 5.88
C ASN A 36 0.97 5.33 5.56
N PRO A 37 0.24 4.81 6.55
CA PRO A 37 -0.79 3.80 6.30
C PRO A 37 -1.99 4.33 5.51
N ILE A 38 -2.40 5.57 5.79
CA ILE A 38 -3.52 6.23 5.10
C ILE A 38 -3.17 6.47 3.63
N LYS A 39 -1.92 6.88 3.33
CA LYS A 39 -1.45 7.13 1.97
C LYS A 39 -1.48 5.83 1.18
N VAL A 40 -0.86 4.77 1.70
CA VAL A 40 -0.82 3.45 1.04
C VAL A 40 -2.24 2.90 0.81
N ARG A 41 -3.11 2.96 1.83
CA ARG A 41 -4.49 2.46 1.69
C ARG A 41 -5.27 3.21 0.61
N ARG A 42 -5.23 4.55 0.62
CA ARG A 42 -5.92 5.37 -0.39
C ARG A 42 -5.42 5.06 -1.79
N THR A 43 -4.12 4.86 -1.95
CA THR A 43 -3.54 4.51 -3.26
C THR A 43 -4.01 3.14 -3.72
N LEU A 44 -4.07 2.13 -2.84
CA LEU A 44 -4.64 0.81 -3.17
C LEU A 44 -6.12 0.90 -3.55
N GLU A 45 -6.92 1.64 -2.78
CA GLU A 45 -8.34 1.89 -3.07
C GLU A 45 -8.55 2.61 -4.42
N GLN A 46 -7.68 3.58 -4.75
CA GLN A 46 -7.72 4.29 -6.03
C GLN A 46 -7.32 3.38 -7.20
N PHE A 47 -6.27 2.58 -7.02
CA PHE A 47 -5.81 1.63 -8.03
C PHE A 47 -6.88 0.59 -8.40
N GLN A 48 -7.62 0.08 -7.40
CA GLN A 48 -8.72 -0.86 -7.62
C GLN A 48 -9.89 -0.28 -8.43
N LYS A 49 -10.02 1.05 -8.51
CA LYS A 49 -11.08 1.72 -9.29
C LYS A 49 -10.70 1.90 -10.75
N LEU A 50 -9.43 1.70 -11.12
CA LEU A 50 -8.93 1.84 -12.48
C LEU A 50 -9.36 0.61 -13.29
N LYS A 51 -9.86 0.86 -14.52
CA LYS A 51 -10.51 -0.19 -15.33
C LYS A 51 -9.62 -0.76 -16.43
N ASN A 52 -8.50 -0.09 -16.74
CA ASN A 52 -7.61 -0.52 -17.81
C ASN A 52 -6.13 -0.28 -17.44
N ILE A 53 -5.27 -0.99 -18.16
CA ILE A 53 -3.82 -1.02 -17.90
C ILE A 53 -3.13 0.33 -18.19
N GLU A 54 -3.63 1.13 -19.13
CA GLU A 54 -3.05 2.46 -19.40
C GLU A 54 -3.28 3.43 -18.24
N GLN A 55 -4.48 3.41 -17.65
CA GLN A 55 -4.80 4.18 -16.46
C GLN A 55 -3.93 3.74 -15.27
N GLN A 56 -3.76 2.43 -15.10
CA GLN A 56 -2.89 1.88 -14.07
C GLN A 56 -1.44 2.32 -14.26
N LYS A 57 -0.90 2.24 -15.49
CA LYS A 57 0.46 2.72 -15.81
C LYS A 57 0.64 4.20 -15.50
N LYS A 58 -0.30 5.05 -15.92
CA LYS A 58 -0.26 6.49 -15.62
C LYS A 58 -0.34 6.76 -14.12
N PHE A 59 -1.16 6.01 -13.40
CA PHE A 59 -1.34 6.19 -11.96
C PHE A 59 -0.08 5.83 -11.16
N VAL A 60 0.62 4.76 -11.55
CA VAL A 60 1.82 4.30 -10.84
C VAL A 60 3.10 5.01 -11.29
N ALA A 61 3.08 5.73 -12.41
CA ALA A 61 4.24 6.43 -12.96
C ALA A 61 4.83 7.47 -12.00
N ASP A 62 4.00 8.09 -11.17
CA ASP A 62 4.41 9.12 -10.22
C ASP A 62 4.84 8.54 -8.86
N PHE A 63 4.93 7.22 -8.72
CA PHE A 63 5.30 6.62 -7.44
C PHE A 63 6.79 6.78 -7.20
N ASP A 64 7.12 7.33 -6.03
CA ASP A 64 8.48 7.25 -5.51
C ASP A 64 8.86 5.79 -5.18
N LYS A 65 10.16 5.57 -4.94
CA LYS A 65 10.70 4.22 -4.68
C LYS A 65 10.12 3.58 -3.42
N ASP A 66 9.81 4.37 -2.39
CA ASP A 66 9.23 3.85 -1.14
C ASP A 66 7.79 3.41 -1.32
N MET A 67 7.01 4.25 -2.01
CA MET A 67 5.62 4.00 -2.37
C MET A 67 5.51 2.78 -3.29
N THR A 68 6.37 2.68 -4.29
CA THR A 68 6.43 1.53 -5.20
C THR A 68 6.64 0.23 -4.44
N ARG A 69 7.64 0.20 -3.54
CA ARG A 69 7.94 -0.97 -2.70
C ARG A 69 6.78 -1.34 -1.80
N ALA A 70 6.24 -0.36 -1.08
CA ALA A 70 5.09 -0.54 -0.21
C ALA A 70 3.88 -1.08 -0.96
N PHE A 71 3.59 -0.53 -2.13
CA PHE A 71 2.45 -0.90 -2.95
C PHE A 71 2.57 -2.33 -3.49
N ILE A 72 3.72 -2.68 -4.10
CA ILE A 72 3.98 -4.02 -4.63
C ILE A 72 3.92 -5.05 -3.51
N CYS A 73 4.59 -4.81 -2.38
CA CYS A 73 4.56 -5.72 -1.24
C CYS A 73 3.16 -5.82 -0.64
N SER A 74 2.37 -4.74 -0.57
CA SER A 74 0.98 -4.81 -0.09
C SER A 74 0.05 -5.62 -1.00
N LEU A 75 0.41 -5.84 -2.27
CA LEU A 75 -0.38 -6.67 -3.19
C LEU A 75 0.13 -8.12 -3.25
N LEU A 76 1.45 -8.34 -3.22
CA LEU A 76 2.06 -9.67 -3.35
C LEU A 76 2.33 -10.37 -2.01
N CYS A 77 2.58 -9.60 -0.95
CA CYS A 77 2.95 -10.10 0.37
C CYS A 77 1.80 -9.85 1.36
N GLY A 78 1.10 -10.91 1.75
CA GLY A 78 -0.07 -10.82 2.65
C GLY A 78 0.21 -10.14 4.00
N THR A 79 1.47 -10.05 4.41
CA THR A 79 1.96 -9.35 5.61
C THR A 79 1.87 -7.82 5.52
N ALA A 80 2.15 -7.24 4.36
CA ALA A 80 1.97 -5.81 4.13
C ALA A 80 0.48 -5.48 3.87
N SER A 81 -0.29 -6.42 3.31
CA SER A 81 -1.76 -6.32 3.25
C SER A 81 -2.39 -6.38 4.64
N GLN A 82 -1.93 -7.27 5.52
CA GLN A 82 -2.42 -7.40 6.91
C GLN A 82 -2.16 -6.12 7.70
N ALA A 83 -0.99 -5.50 7.56
CA ALA A 83 -0.71 -4.21 8.18
C ALA A 83 -1.67 -3.11 7.71
N VAL A 84 -1.99 -3.07 6.41
CA VAL A 84 -2.99 -2.13 5.86
C VAL A 84 -4.41 -2.44 6.36
N LEU A 85 -4.77 -3.72 6.48
CA LEU A 85 -6.06 -4.20 7.00
C LEU A 85 -6.23 -3.92 8.50
N ASP A 86 -5.22 -4.18 9.30
CA ASP A 86 -5.22 -3.91 10.74
C ASP A 86 -5.35 -2.39 10.98
N LEU A 87 -4.63 -1.58 10.21
CA LEU A 87 -4.74 -0.11 10.27
C LEU A 87 -6.08 0.41 9.77
N ALA A 88 -6.70 -0.25 8.78
CA ALA A 88 -8.04 0.07 8.33
C ALA A 88 -9.10 -0.26 9.39
N THR A 89 -8.97 -1.42 10.02
CA THR A 89 -9.85 -1.88 11.11
C THR A 89 -9.71 -0.98 12.33
N GLN A 90 -8.48 -0.60 12.68
CA GLN A 90 -8.19 0.35 13.76
C GLN A 90 -8.75 1.74 13.47
N ALA A 91 -8.59 2.27 12.25
CA ALA A 91 -9.16 3.57 11.86
C ALA A 91 -10.71 3.57 11.87
N ILE A 92 -11.36 2.43 11.61
CA ILE A 92 -12.82 2.28 11.73
C ILE A 92 -13.23 2.19 13.21
N GLY A 93 -12.45 1.50 14.05
CA GLY A 93 -12.63 1.45 15.51
C GLY A 93 -12.45 2.82 16.18
N ASP A 94 -11.46 3.59 15.76
CA ASP A 94 -11.18 4.95 16.27
C ASP A 94 -12.28 5.94 15.87
N LYS A 95 -12.81 5.83 14.64
CA LYS A 95 -13.99 6.60 14.20
C LYS A 95 -15.25 6.24 14.98
N ARG A 96 -15.47 4.96 15.32
CA ARG A 96 -16.62 4.52 16.12
C ARG A 96 -16.51 4.90 17.59
N SER A 97 -15.30 5.08 18.11
CA SER A 97 -15.05 5.50 19.50
C SER A 97 -14.90 7.01 19.68
N GLY A 98 -15.06 7.81 18.61
CA GLY A 98 -14.97 9.27 18.68
C GLY A 98 -13.55 9.81 18.87
N ARG A 99 -12.51 8.97 18.75
CA ARG A 99 -11.12 9.40 18.82
C ARG A 99 -10.65 9.87 17.45
N ALA A 100 -10.70 11.19 17.25
CA ALA A 100 -10.02 11.81 16.13
C ALA A 100 -8.50 11.70 16.33
N VAL A 101 -7.85 10.80 15.60
CA VAL A 101 -6.39 10.79 15.48
C VAL A 101 -5.99 11.94 14.55
N LEU A 102 -5.88 13.14 15.13
CA LEU A 102 -5.09 14.22 14.56
C LEU A 102 -3.63 13.95 14.88
N GLY A 103 -2.77 14.08 13.87
CA GLY A 103 -1.35 13.78 13.94
C GLY A 103 -0.69 14.25 15.24
N GLY A 104 -0.16 13.28 16.00
CA GLY A 104 1.02 13.47 16.85
C GLY A 104 0.88 14.26 18.15
N ARG A 105 -0.30 14.73 18.59
CA ARG A 105 -0.42 15.31 19.96
C ARG A 105 -1.72 14.92 20.64
N ILE A 106 -1.58 14.11 21.70
CA ILE A 106 -2.60 13.90 22.71
C ILE A 106 -2.73 15.21 23.50
N LEU A 107 -3.81 15.97 23.30
CA LEU A 107 -4.21 17.03 24.22
C LEU A 107 -5.14 16.41 25.26
N GLN A 108 -4.62 16.22 26.47
CA GLN A 108 -5.45 15.96 27.65
C GLN A 108 -6.16 17.25 28.05
N LYS A 109 -7.45 17.15 28.36
CA LYS A 109 -8.12 17.98 29.36
C LYS A 109 -8.68 17.05 30.41
#